data_AF-A0A177KF56-F1
#
_entry.id   AF-A0A177KF56-F1
#
_cell.length_a   1.000
_cell.length_b   1.000
_cell.length_c   1.000
_cell.angle_alpha   90.00
_cell.angle_beta   90.00
_cell.angle_gamma   90.00
#
_symmetry.space_group_name_H-M   'P 1'
#
loop_
_entity.id
_entity.type
_entity.pdbx_description
1 polymer ?
#
loop_
_entity_poly.entity_id
_entity_poly.type
_entity_poly.pdbx_seq_one_letter_code
_entity_poly.pdbx_strand_id
1 'polypeptide(L)'
;MGRGSAVVGRALALVFLGVQRVRHPRPIHPRGLPLTGSVHWMPRNTRSGIRWIDDPAAGERQPLEGRLSRSIGLPAPLPDVIGLALRVQTPEGPADIEFASTGSGVPLRFTLLLRLRPSPSVYGTLVPYESDQIRAA
;
A
#
# COMPACT_ATOMS: atom_id res chain seq x y z
N MET A 1 5.52 -17.86 -11.39
CA MET A 1 4.21 -17.67 -10.72
C MET A 1 3.31 -18.86 -11.06
N GLY A 2 2.74 -19.54 -10.07
CA GLY A 2 1.96 -20.77 -10.28
C GLY A 2 0.59 -20.51 -10.93
N ARG A 3 0.06 -21.49 -11.67
CA ARG A 3 -1.25 -21.41 -12.35
C ARG A 3 -2.40 -20.96 -11.42
N GLY A 4 -2.33 -21.26 -10.13
CA GLY A 4 -3.32 -20.83 -9.12
C GLY A 4 -3.40 -19.31 -8.91
N SER A 5 -2.27 -18.60 -8.90
CA SER A 5 -2.29 -17.14 -8.71
C SER A 5 -2.91 -16.42 -9.91
N ALA A 6 -2.74 -16.97 -11.12
CA ALA A 6 -3.36 -16.44 -12.33
C ALA A 6 -4.89 -16.56 -12.29
N VAL A 7 -5.43 -17.68 -11.77
CA VAL A 7 -6.87 -17.87 -11.62
C VAL A 7 -7.46 -16.88 -10.61
N VAL A 8 -6.84 -16.75 -9.43
CA VAL A 8 -7.26 -15.79 -8.40
C VAL A 8 -7.20 -14.36 -8.92
N GLY A 9 -6.11 -13.99 -9.61
CA GLY A 9 -5.96 -12.67 -10.21
C GLY A 9 -7.05 -12.35 -11.22
N ARG A 10 -7.41 -13.30 -12.08
CA ARG A 10 -8.52 -13.14 -13.04
C ARG A 10 -9.88 -12.99 -12.34
N ALA A 11 -10.13 -13.79 -11.31
CA ALA A 11 -11.37 -13.69 -10.54
C ALA A 11 -11.51 -12.30 -9.88
N LEU A 12 -10.45 -11.82 -9.23
CA LEU A 12 -10.42 -10.47 -8.65
C LEU A 12 -10.64 -9.38 -9.70
N ALA A 13 -9.99 -9.49 -10.87
CA ALA A 13 -10.15 -8.54 -11.96
C ALA A 13 -11.61 -8.43 -12.41
N LEU A 14 -12.31 -9.56 -12.58
CA LEU A 14 -13.72 -9.57 -12.96
C LEU A 14 -14.62 -8.91 -11.90
N VAL A 15 -14.34 -9.16 -10.61
CA VAL A 15 -15.06 -8.50 -9.51
C VAL A 15 -14.86 -6.99 -9.58
N PHE A 16 -13.63 -6.49 -9.70
CA PHE A 16 -13.36 -5.06 -9.76
C PHE A 16 -13.98 -4.39 -10.99
N LEU A 17 -13.93 -5.03 -12.16
CA LEU A 17 -14.58 -4.53 -13.37
C LEU A 17 -16.10 -4.44 -13.20
N GLY A 18 -16.72 -5.43 -12.54
CA GLY A 18 -18.14 -5.41 -12.21
C GLY A 18 -18.50 -4.25 -11.28
N VAL A 19 -17.75 -4.08 -10.18
CA VAL A 19 -17.96 -3.00 -9.22
C VAL A 19 -17.75 -1.63 -9.86
N GLN A 20 -16.77 -1.50 -10.77
CA GLN A 20 -16.46 -0.25 -11.44
C GLN A 20 -17.66 0.28 -12.23
N ARG A 21 -18.50 -0.58 -12.83
CA ARG A 21 -19.71 -0.14 -13.54
C ARG A 21 -20.72 0.61 -12.67
N VAL A 22 -20.72 0.36 -11.36
CA VAL A 22 -21.62 1.02 -10.40
C VAL A 22 -20.87 2.11 -9.63
N ARG A 23 -19.55 1.99 -9.50
CA ARG A 23 -18.67 2.89 -8.74
C ARG A 23 -17.58 3.47 -9.64
N HIS A 24 -17.87 4.66 -10.17
CA HIS A 24 -16.91 5.49 -10.89
C HIS A 24 -16.49 6.70 -10.03
N PRO A 25 -15.26 7.23 -10.20
CA PRO A 25 -14.20 6.71 -11.08
C PRO A 25 -13.43 5.53 -10.49
N ARG A 26 -13.62 5.19 -9.20
CA ARG A 26 -12.82 4.16 -8.51
C ARG A 26 -13.73 3.08 -7.91
N PRO A 27 -13.55 1.79 -8.26
CA PRO A 27 -14.36 0.69 -7.71
C PRO A 27 -14.13 0.49 -6.20
N ILE A 28 -12.91 0.78 -5.75
CA ILE A 28 -12.47 0.77 -4.35
C ILE A 28 -11.77 2.09 -4.03
N HIS A 29 -11.65 2.40 -2.75
CA HIS A 29 -11.11 3.67 -2.27
C HIS A 29 -11.87 4.90 -2.80
N PRO A 30 -13.23 4.91 -2.85
CA PRO A 30 -13.98 5.98 -3.49
C PRO A 30 -13.82 7.33 -2.79
N ARG A 31 -13.66 7.31 -1.45
CA ARG A 31 -13.44 8.52 -0.65
C ARG A 31 -12.00 8.56 -0.16
N GLY A 32 -11.31 9.64 -0.44
CA GLY A 32 -9.95 9.85 0.05
C GLY A 32 -9.54 11.31 0.04
N LEU A 33 -8.54 11.59 0.85
CA LEU A 33 -7.94 12.89 1.09
C LEU A 33 -6.52 12.85 0.50
N PRO A 34 -6.20 13.68 -0.50
CA PRO A 34 -4.83 13.84 -0.97
C PRO A 34 -3.95 14.39 0.16
N LEU A 35 -2.70 13.97 0.17
CA LEU A 35 -1.67 14.36 1.12
C LEU A 35 -0.42 14.79 0.34
N THR A 36 0.36 15.66 0.94
CA THR A 36 1.70 16.03 0.47
C THR A 36 2.66 15.92 1.64
N GLY A 37 3.89 15.51 1.39
CA GLY A 37 4.88 15.43 2.46
C GLY A 37 6.24 15.01 1.96
N SER A 38 7.00 14.40 2.87
CA SER A 38 8.32 13.88 2.55
C SER A 38 8.60 12.61 3.35
N VAL A 39 9.40 11.70 2.79
CA VAL A 39 9.89 10.50 3.46
C VAL A 39 11.35 10.67 3.85
N HIS A 40 11.68 10.17 5.04
CA HIS A 40 13.05 9.99 5.49
C HIS A 40 13.25 8.52 5.85
N TRP A 41 14.20 7.88 5.16
CA TRP A 41 14.55 6.49 5.39
C TRP A 41 15.49 6.38 6.58
N MET A 42 15.04 5.71 7.63
CA MET A 42 15.88 5.50 8.82
C MET A 42 17.01 4.51 8.50
N PRO A 43 18.19 4.65 9.12
CA PRO A 43 19.25 3.64 9.04
C PRO A 43 18.72 2.26 9.44
N ARG A 44 19.08 1.21 8.67
CA ARG A 44 18.67 -0.18 8.94
C ARG A 44 19.88 -1.10 9.00
N ASN A 45 19.80 -2.10 9.88
CA ASN A 45 20.80 -3.16 9.99
C ASN A 45 20.60 -4.26 8.94
N THR A 46 19.53 -4.20 8.14
CA THR A 46 19.20 -5.18 7.10
C THR A 46 18.66 -4.47 5.88
N ARG A 47 19.22 -4.81 4.71
CA ARG A 47 18.78 -4.31 3.40
C ARG A 47 17.44 -4.93 3.01
N SER A 48 16.57 -4.14 2.38
CA SER A 48 15.30 -4.58 1.78
C SER A 48 15.49 -5.21 0.38
N GLY A 49 16.67 -5.01 -0.22
CA GLY A 49 16.97 -5.32 -1.62
C GLY A 49 16.27 -4.36 -2.60
N ILE A 50 15.66 -3.28 -2.10
CA ILE A 50 15.01 -2.24 -2.91
C ILE A 50 15.94 -1.02 -2.91
N ARG A 51 16.61 -0.79 -4.04
CA ARG A 51 17.71 0.20 -4.16
C ARG A 51 17.35 1.59 -3.63
N TRP A 52 16.20 2.13 -4.02
CA TRP A 52 15.79 3.49 -3.65
C TRP A 52 15.38 3.64 -2.18
N ILE A 53 15.17 2.52 -1.46
CA ILE A 53 14.93 2.46 -0.02
C ILE A 53 16.26 2.24 0.74
N ASP A 54 17.13 1.38 0.22
CA ASP A 54 18.37 0.96 0.88
C ASP A 54 19.53 1.96 0.70
N ASP A 55 19.57 2.63 -0.46
CA ASP A 55 20.58 3.61 -0.83
C ASP A 55 19.90 4.96 -1.15
N PRO A 56 19.16 5.57 -0.20
CA PRO A 56 18.58 6.88 -0.41
C PRO A 56 19.70 7.91 -0.56
N ALA A 57 19.49 8.95 -1.37
CA ALA A 57 20.42 10.08 -1.46
C ALA A 57 20.72 10.58 -0.03
N ALA A 58 21.99 10.50 0.37
CA ALA A 58 22.39 10.55 1.77
C ALA A 58 21.92 11.87 2.43
N GLY A 59 21.14 11.74 3.51
CA GLY A 59 20.74 12.86 4.37
C GLY A 59 19.52 13.67 3.92
N GLU A 60 18.94 13.39 2.75
CA GLU A 60 17.83 14.19 2.22
C GLU A 60 16.45 13.55 2.43
N ARG A 61 15.46 14.40 2.72
CA ARG A 61 14.04 14.03 2.72
C ARG A 61 13.55 14.02 1.28
N GLN A 62 13.02 12.89 0.81
CA GLN A 62 12.45 12.79 -0.52
C GLN A 62 11.01 13.30 -0.52
N PRO A 63 10.62 14.21 -1.43
CA PRO A 63 9.23 14.63 -1.54
C PRO A 63 8.34 13.46 -1.95
N LEU A 64 7.12 13.43 -1.41
CA LEU A 64 6.11 12.47 -1.80
C LEU A 64 4.73 13.11 -1.87
N GLU A 65 3.91 12.55 -2.73
CA GLU A 65 2.46 12.71 -2.69
C GLU A 65 1.86 11.50 -1.98
N GLY A 66 0.70 11.68 -1.37
CA GLY A 66 0.00 10.59 -0.73
C GLY A 66 -1.50 10.71 -0.85
N ARG A 67 -2.18 9.66 -0.44
CA ARG A 67 -3.64 9.66 -0.35
C ARG A 67 -4.09 8.74 0.77
N LEU A 68 -4.79 9.32 1.73
CA LEU A 68 -5.50 8.57 2.75
C LEU A 68 -6.92 8.27 2.25
N SER A 69 -7.41 7.04 2.39
CA SER A 69 -8.69 6.67 1.80
C SER A 69 -9.45 5.61 2.58
N ARG A 70 -10.75 5.50 2.30
CA ARG A 70 -11.64 4.44 2.80
C ARG A 70 -11.85 3.40 1.70
N SER A 71 -11.34 2.18 1.87
CA SER A 71 -11.28 1.18 0.80
C SER A 71 -12.65 0.70 0.34
N ILE A 72 -13.53 0.30 1.28
CA ILE A 72 -14.88 -0.16 0.95
C ILE A 72 -15.79 1.06 0.71
N GLY A 73 -15.61 2.12 1.49
CA GLY A 73 -16.38 3.35 1.39
C GLY A 73 -17.70 3.31 2.17
N LEU A 74 -17.75 2.64 3.32
CA LEU A 74 -18.93 2.61 4.19
C LEU A 74 -19.21 4.00 4.80
N PRO A 75 -20.46 4.46 4.95
CA PRO A 75 -20.73 5.80 5.50
C PRO A 75 -20.15 5.97 6.92
N ALA A 76 -19.74 7.19 7.29
CA ALA A 76 -19.38 7.46 8.68
C ALA A 76 -20.63 7.33 9.57
N PRO A 77 -20.50 6.85 10.83
CA PRO A 77 -19.26 6.53 11.56
C PRO A 77 -18.80 5.06 11.44
N LEU A 78 -19.33 4.27 10.49
CA LEU A 78 -18.96 2.86 10.38
C LEU A 78 -17.45 2.68 10.14
N PRO A 79 -16.83 1.59 10.65
CA PRO A 79 -15.43 1.31 10.40
C PRO A 79 -15.20 0.91 8.94
N ASP A 80 -13.98 1.09 8.45
CA ASP A 80 -13.57 0.71 7.08
C ASP A 80 -12.16 0.15 7.09
N VAL A 81 -11.74 -0.45 5.98
CA VAL A 81 -10.31 -0.57 5.73
C VAL A 81 -9.80 0.81 5.34
N ILE A 82 -8.74 1.27 5.99
CA ILE A 82 -8.11 2.55 5.71
C ILE A 82 -6.91 2.29 4.81
N GLY A 83 -6.91 2.88 3.61
CA GLY A 83 -5.78 2.83 2.67
C GLY A 83 -4.89 4.06 2.83
N LEU A 84 -3.58 3.87 2.74
CA LEU A 84 -2.58 4.93 2.67
C LEU A 84 -1.67 4.64 1.47
N ALA A 85 -1.88 5.37 0.38
CA ALA A 85 -1.03 5.32 -0.81
C ALA A 85 0.02 6.42 -0.71
N LEU A 86 1.28 6.10 -1.00
CA LEU A 86 2.39 7.05 -1.07
C LEU A 86 3.08 6.93 -2.42
N ARG A 87 3.35 8.06 -3.07
CA ARG A 87 4.14 8.15 -4.30
C ARG A 87 5.40 8.93 -4.02
N VAL A 88 6.53 8.24 -3.98
CA VAL A 88 7.85 8.80 -3.71
C VAL A 88 8.53 9.11 -5.03
N GLN A 89 9.10 10.31 -5.15
CA GLN A 89 9.92 10.66 -6.30
C GLN A 89 11.34 10.12 -6.09
N THR A 90 11.77 9.16 -6.93
CA THR A 90 13.11 8.58 -6.87
C THR A 90 13.92 8.92 -8.12
N PRO A 91 15.26 8.78 -8.09
CA PRO A 91 16.11 8.99 -9.27
C PRO A 91 15.75 8.08 -10.46
N GLU A 92 15.15 6.92 -10.20
CA GLU A 92 14.72 5.96 -11.21
C GLU A 92 13.31 6.22 -11.77
N GLY A 93 12.57 7.15 -11.16
CA GLY A 93 11.17 7.45 -11.47
C GLY A 93 10.27 7.41 -10.23
N PRO A 94 8.97 7.68 -10.37
CA PRO A 94 8.03 7.60 -9.25
C PRO A 94 7.87 6.14 -8.78
N ALA A 95 7.95 5.92 -7.47
CA ALA A 95 7.70 4.64 -6.82
C ALA A 95 6.50 4.72 -5.88
N ASP A 96 5.58 3.77 -5.98
CA ASP A 96 4.37 3.72 -5.18
C ASP A 96 4.49 2.71 -4.03
N ILE A 97 4.10 3.12 -2.82
CA ILE A 97 3.91 2.23 -1.67
C ILE A 97 2.43 2.27 -1.27
N GLU A 98 1.78 1.12 -1.41
CA GLU A 98 0.36 0.96 -1.13
C GLU A 98 0.15 0.21 0.18
N PHE A 99 -0.36 0.93 1.18
CA PHE A 99 -0.71 0.35 2.47
C PHE A 99 -2.21 0.23 2.67
N ALA A 100 -2.60 -0.75 3.47
CA ALA A 100 -3.93 -0.86 4.04
C ALA A 100 -3.85 -1.09 5.55
N SER A 101 -4.91 -0.79 6.28
CA SER A 101 -5.01 -1.10 7.70
C SER A 101 -5.02 -2.61 7.92
N THR A 102 -3.99 -3.12 8.60
CA THR A 102 -3.79 -4.56 8.87
C THR A 102 -3.48 -4.81 10.35
N GLY A 103 -3.26 -6.08 10.70
CA GLY A 103 -2.52 -6.44 11.91
C GLY A 103 -1.00 -6.25 11.72
N SER A 104 -0.24 -6.25 12.82
CA SER A 104 1.22 -6.11 12.84
C SER A 104 1.99 -7.44 13.01
N GLY A 105 1.32 -8.50 13.47
CA GLY A 105 1.97 -9.76 13.85
C GLY A 105 1.31 -10.98 13.21
N VAL A 106 1.92 -12.15 13.38
CA VAL A 106 1.32 -13.43 12.96
C VAL A 106 0.12 -13.75 13.88
N PRO A 107 -1.05 -14.14 13.34
CA PRO A 107 -1.33 -14.42 11.92
C PRO A 107 -1.85 -13.22 11.11
N LEU A 108 -2.16 -12.09 11.75
CA LEU A 108 -2.92 -10.98 11.18
C LEU A 108 -2.12 -10.00 10.31
N ARG A 109 -0.80 -10.21 10.13
CA ARG A 109 0.10 -9.31 9.38
C ARG A 109 -0.36 -9.01 7.95
N PHE A 110 -1.05 -9.97 7.33
CA PHE A 110 -1.58 -9.89 5.97
C PHE A 110 -3.11 -9.90 5.94
N THR A 111 -3.75 -9.53 7.06
CA THR A 111 -5.21 -9.51 7.18
C THR A 111 -5.69 -8.07 7.23
N LEU A 112 -6.60 -7.70 6.33
CA LEU A 112 -7.27 -6.40 6.37
C LEU A 112 -8.12 -6.28 7.63
N LEU A 113 -7.96 -5.18 8.36
CA LEU A 113 -8.73 -4.88 9.57
C LEU A 113 -9.53 -3.61 9.37
N LEU A 114 -10.79 -3.63 9.81
CA LEU A 114 -11.64 -2.45 9.83
C LEU A 114 -11.21 -1.53 10.99
N ARG A 115 -11.06 -0.23 10.72
CA ARG A 115 -10.69 0.80 11.68
C ARG A 115 -11.68 1.96 11.61
N LEU A 116 -11.95 2.56 12.76
CA LEU A 116 -12.79 3.77 12.88
C LEU A 116 -12.01 5.05 12.57
N ARG A 117 -10.70 5.05 12.81
CA ARG A 117 -9.84 6.22 12.68
C ARG A 117 -8.52 5.87 11.99
N PRO A 118 -7.96 6.79 11.18
CA PRO A 118 -6.66 6.59 10.54
C PRO A 118 -5.49 6.48 11.51
N SER A 119 -5.58 7.14 12.68
CA SER A 119 -4.55 7.13 13.71
C SER A 119 -5.19 6.95 15.09
N PRO A 120 -4.59 6.17 16.00
CA PRO A 120 -3.44 5.29 15.79
C PRO A 120 -3.86 3.97 15.12
N SER A 121 -3.39 3.69 13.90
CA SER A 121 -3.64 2.43 13.19
C SER A 121 -2.33 1.86 12.65
N VAL A 122 -2.28 0.53 12.57
CA VAL A 122 -1.19 -0.20 11.90
C VAL A 122 -1.53 -0.32 10.42
N TYR A 123 -0.52 -0.06 9.61
CA TYR A 123 -0.57 -0.16 8.15
C TYR A 123 0.47 -1.16 7.68
N GLY A 124 0.07 -2.04 6.78
CA GLY A 124 0.92 -3.07 6.21
C GLY A 124 0.68 -3.21 4.72
N THR A 125 1.63 -3.87 4.06
CA THR A 125 1.46 -4.30 2.68
C THR A 125 0.80 -5.66 2.71
N LEU A 126 -0.36 -5.79 2.06
CA LEU A 126 -1.20 -7.00 2.15
C LEU A 126 -0.47 -8.25 1.64
N VAL A 127 0.50 -8.07 0.76
CA VAL A 127 1.34 -9.11 0.18
C VAL A 127 2.80 -8.87 0.51
N PRO A 128 3.61 -9.93 0.64
CA PRO A 128 5.05 -9.79 0.71
C PRO A 128 5.59 -9.25 -0.63
N TYR A 129 6.60 -8.40 -0.53
CA TYR A 129 7.42 -8.00 -1.68
C TYR A 129 8.68 -8.85 -1.73
N GLU A 130 9.12 -9.13 -2.94
CA GLU A 130 10.40 -9.75 -3.21
C GLU A 130 11.16 -8.82 -4.15
N SER A 131 12.44 -8.65 -3.90
CA SER A 131 13.35 -7.91 -4.77
C SER A 131 14.35 -8.87 -5.40
N ASP A 132 14.83 -8.54 -6.59
CA ASP A 132 15.78 -9.39 -7.32
C ASP A 132 17.07 -9.61 -6.53
N GLN A 133 17.44 -8.65 -5.67
CA GLN A 133 18.61 -8.76 -4.80
C GLN A 133 18.44 -9.80 -3.68
N ILE A 134 17.21 -10.07 -3.22
CA ILE A 134 16.95 -11.13 -2.21
C ILE A 134 17.07 -12.52 -2.84
N ARG A 135 16.82 -12.68 -4.15
CA ARG A 135 16.95 -13.96 -4.86
C ARG A 135 18.41 -14.37 -5.13
N ALA A 136 19.33 -13.41 -5.12
CA ALA A 136 20.74 -13.61 -5.42
C ALA A 136 21.61 -13.88 -4.17
N ALA A 137 21.01 -13.86 -2.97
CA ALA A 137 21.63 -14.15 -1.68
C ALA A 137 21.18 -15.51 -1.15
#